data_AF-A0A5N5HBG9-F1
#
_entry.id   AF-A0A5N5HBG9-F1
#
_cell.length_a   1.000
_cell.length_b   1.000
_cell.length_c   1.000
_cell.angle_alpha   90.00
_cell.angle_beta   90.00
_cell.angle_gamma   90.00
#
_symmetry.space_group_name_H-M   'P 1'
#
loop_
_entity.id
_entity.type
_entity.pdbx_description
1 polymer ?
#
loop_
_entity_poly.entity_id
_entity_poly.type
_entity_poly.pdbx_seq_one_letter_code
_entity_poly.pdbx_strand_id
1 'polypeptide(L)'
;MALTPTATGFADLAAPNPFLHRTTASSPPTNLLKLLHLTRKPNPTTATHSSLSLGLGLVEIQAGPSAARLPGHRRASGCSDDSGDVPANRVRQRGEVARDVAGKCPIATGGYAAMQRVSDWNLDFLEHSEQGNRCYMELAQRVDEAIGFLDAAGATSDNPIMNTVEFWVSYECLHLLYEQALTREDSTIGHYYDCSARMLWVGERTRQLDGAHVEFLRGVSNPLGIKVSDKMDPTELVKLCEVLNPHNKPGRLTIITRMGAENMRKKLPHLIRAMRQAGLIVTWFSDPMHCNTIKAPCGLNTRPFDDCNQG
;
A
#
# COMPACT_ATOMS: atom_id res chain seq x y z
N MET A 1 46.07 3.34 45.19
CA MET A 1 44.88 2.57 45.64
C MET A 1 43.68 3.13 44.88
N ALA A 2 43.18 2.50 43.80
CA ALA A 2 42.15 1.43 43.76
C ALA A 2 40.83 1.89 44.43
N LEU A 3 39.59 1.70 43.95
CA LEU A 3 38.88 1.18 42.76
C LEU A 3 37.43 1.74 42.85
N THR A 4 36.67 1.80 41.75
CA THR A 4 35.20 1.99 41.66
C THR A 4 34.42 0.74 42.14
N PRO A 5 33.07 0.54 41.98
CA PRO A 5 31.84 1.37 42.01
C PRO A 5 30.68 0.71 42.83
N THR A 6 29.44 1.26 42.83
CA THR A 6 28.10 0.60 42.57
C THR A 6 26.87 0.99 43.44
N ALA A 7 25.72 1.08 42.74
CA ALA A 7 24.35 0.57 43.06
C ALA A 7 23.25 1.45 43.73
N THR A 8 22.12 1.54 42.98
CA THR A 8 20.68 1.42 43.37
C THR A 8 20.04 2.50 44.29
N GLY A 9 18.87 3.10 44.05
CA GLY A 9 17.75 2.82 43.15
C GLY A 9 16.58 2.14 43.88
N PHE A 10 15.58 2.89 44.34
CA PHE A 10 14.18 2.45 44.55
C PHE A 10 13.27 3.69 44.78
N ALA A 11 12.22 3.84 43.96
CA ALA A 11 11.00 4.56 44.34
C ALA A 11 9.79 3.91 43.64
N ASP A 12 8.84 3.57 44.50
CA ASP A 12 7.62 2.79 44.32
C ASP A 12 6.52 3.62 43.65
N LEU A 13 5.79 3.05 42.67
CA LEU A 13 4.61 3.68 42.05
C LEU A 13 3.52 2.63 41.82
N ALA A 14 2.89 2.20 42.92
CA ALA A 14 1.59 1.58 42.89
C ALA A 14 0.50 2.68 42.83
N ALA A 15 -0.06 2.93 41.64
CA ALA A 15 -1.37 3.56 41.47
C ALA A 15 -2.12 2.95 40.28
N PRO A 16 -3.37 2.47 40.44
CA PRO A 16 -4.11 1.80 39.38
C PRO A 16 -4.75 2.79 38.38
N ASN A 17 -4.69 2.43 37.09
CA ASN A 17 -5.18 3.20 35.94
C ASN A 17 -6.73 3.20 35.86
N PRO A 18 -7.40 4.37 35.81
CA PRO A 18 -8.86 4.49 35.90
C PRO A 18 -9.65 4.17 34.60
N PHE A 19 -9.01 3.63 33.56
CA PHE A 19 -9.68 3.38 32.26
C PHE A 19 -10.04 1.91 31.96
N LEU A 20 -9.93 1.00 32.94
CA LEU A 20 -10.37 -0.39 32.78
C LEU A 20 -11.78 -0.61 33.34
N HIS A 21 -12.80 -0.17 32.62
CA HIS A 21 -14.14 -0.74 32.78
C HIS A 21 -14.30 -1.96 31.86
N ARG A 22 -14.42 -3.10 32.54
CA ARG A 22 -14.70 -4.46 32.07
C ARG A 22 -15.98 -4.50 31.23
N THR A 23 -15.89 -4.65 29.92
CA THR A 23 -17.03 -5.06 29.09
C THR A 23 -17.12 -6.58 29.06
N THR A 24 -18.06 -7.11 29.82
CA THR A 24 -18.50 -8.51 29.77
C THR A 24 -19.18 -8.79 28.42
N ALA A 25 -18.79 -9.90 27.80
CA ALA A 25 -19.39 -10.40 26.57
C ALA A 25 -20.89 -10.65 26.73
N SER A 26 -21.71 -10.02 25.88
CA SER A 26 -23.10 -10.41 25.64
C SER A 26 -23.21 -11.00 24.23
N SER A 27 -23.78 -12.21 24.14
CA SER A 27 -24.09 -12.95 22.90
C SER A 27 -24.90 -12.13 21.88
N PRO A 28 -24.70 -12.34 20.56
CA PRO A 28 -25.43 -11.58 19.54
C PRO A 28 -26.88 -12.08 19.38
N PRO A 29 -27.86 -11.19 19.16
CA PRO A 29 -29.21 -11.60 18.83
C PRO A 29 -29.33 -12.02 17.36
N THR A 30 -30.08 -13.09 17.16
CA THR A 30 -30.46 -13.75 15.91
C THR A 30 -31.40 -12.87 15.06
N ASN A 31 -31.17 -12.85 13.74
CA ASN A 31 -32.08 -12.44 12.65
C ASN A 31 -32.65 -11.00 12.64
N LEU A 32 -32.24 -10.21 11.64
CA LEU A 32 -33.19 -9.49 10.77
C LEU A 32 -32.54 -9.12 9.41
N LEU A 33 -32.85 -9.91 8.39
CA LEU A 33 -32.68 -9.55 6.98
C LEU A 33 -33.52 -8.28 6.69
N LYS A 34 -32.87 -7.15 6.38
CA LYS A 34 -33.50 -6.03 5.68
C LYS A 34 -32.85 -5.84 4.32
N LEU A 35 -33.55 -6.40 3.35
CA LEU A 35 -33.38 -6.31 1.91
C LEU A 35 -33.46 -4.84 1.46
N LEU A 36 -32.34 -4.22 1.07
CA LEU A 36 -32.36 -2.92 0.39
C LEU A 36 -32.70 -3.13 -1.09
N HIS A 37 -33.99 -2.99 -1.41
CA HIS A 37 -34.50 -2.84 -2.77
C HIS A 37 -34.05 -1.49 -3.35
N LEU A 38 -33.13 -1.50 -4.32
CA LEU A 38 -32.85 -0.35 -5.17
C LEU A 38 -33.86 -0.31 -6.32
N THR A 39 -34.94 0.46 -6.14
CA THR A 39 -35.88 0.77 -7.24
C THR A 39 -35.33 1.90 -8.10
N ARG A 40 -34.93 1.55 -9.32
CA ARG A 40 -34.72 2.46 -10.45
C ARG A 40 -36.09 3.01 -10.88
N LYS A 41 -36.26 4.34 -10.98
CA LYS A 41 -37.34 4.92 -11.80
C LYS A 41 -36.86 6.11 -12.65
N PRO A 42 -37.33 6.23 -13.90
CA PRO A 42 -37.02 7.29 -14.86
C PRO A 42 -38.12 8.38 -14.91
N ASN A 43 -37.86 9.44 -15.70
CA ASN A 43 -38.80 10.32 -16.47
C ASN A 43 -38.48 11.83 -16.32
N PRO A 44 -39.06 12.74 -17.15
CA PRO A 44 -38.74 12.97 -18.56
C PRO A 44 -38.61 14.50 -18.90
N THR A 45 -38.38 14.75 -20.18
CA THR A 45 -38.36 16.01 -20.97
C THR A 45 -39.27 17.18 -20.56
N THR A 46 -38.76 18.41 -20.68
CA THR A 46 -39.51 19.51 -21.34
C THR A 46 -38.56 20.55 -21.94
N ALA A 47 -38.64 20.72 -23.26
CA ALA A 47 -38.03 21.81 -23.99
C ALA A 47 -38.97 23.04 -23.96
N THR A 48 -38.42 24.23 -23.77
CA THR A 48 -39.08 25.48 -24.17
C THR A 48 -38.06 26.41 -24.83
N HIS A 49 -38.38 26.81 -26.06
CA HIS A 49 -37.70 27.84 -26.82
C HIS A 49 -38.05 29.22 -26.27
N SER A 50 -37.05 30.09 -26.12
CA SER A 50 -37.26 31.54 -26.21
C SER A 50 -36.04 32.19 -26.85
N SER A 51 -36.26 32.73 -28.05
CA SER A 51 -35.37 33.62 -28.78
C SER A 51 -35.26 34.98 -28.08
N LEU A 52 -34.06 35.55 -28.02
CA LEU A 52 -33.82 37.00 -28.10
C LEU A 52 -32.32 37.24 -28.41
N SER A 53 -32.06 38.10 -29.39
CA SER A 53 -30.75 38.39 -29.96
C SER A 53 -30.12 39.67 -29.43
N LEU A 54 -28.78 39.65 -29.42
CA LEU A 54 -27.81 40.74 -29.58
C LEU A 54 -27.67 41.82 -28.49
N GLY A 55 -26.51 41.77 -27.84
CA GLY A 55 -25.84 42.90 -27.20
C GLY A 55 -24.35 42.60 -27.05
N LEU A 56 -23.54 42.98 -28.04
CA LEU A 56 -22.08 42.94 -28.00
C LEU A 56 -21.55 43.87 -26.90
N GLY A 57 -20.93 43.29 -25.88
CA GLY A 57 -20.12 44.01 -24.90
C GLY A 57 -18.89 43.16 -24.56
N LEU A 58 -17.74 43.49 -25.16
CA LEU A 58 -16.46 42.97 -24.72
C LEU A 58 -16.22 43.41 -23.27
N VAL A 59 -16.18 42.46 -22.34
CA VAL A 59 -15.56 42.67 -21.02
C VAL A 59 -14.24 41.93 -21.04
N GLU A 60 -13.18 42.72 -21.18
CA GLU A 60 -11.79 42.29 -21.07
C GLU A 60 -11.49 41.98 -19.59
N ILE A 61 -11.44 40.70 -19.24
CA ILE A 61 -10.99 40.27 -17.91
C ILE A 61 -9.46 40.29 -17.93
N GLN A 62 -8.89 41.35 -17.35
CA GLN A 62 -7.46 41.43 -17.03
C GLN A 62 -7.07 40.25 -16.11
N ALA A 63 -6.16 39.41 -16.59
CA ALA A 63 -5.49 38.40 -15.78
C ALA A 63 -4.58 39.09 -14.75
N GLY A 64 -5.02 39.12 -13.49
CA GLY A 64 -4.18 39.55 -12.37
C GLY A 64 -3.05 38.52 -12.11
N PRO A 65 -1.81 38.95 -11.85
CA PRO A 65 -0.70 38.05 -11.60
C PRO A 65 -0.67 37.67 -10.11
N SER A 66 -1.20 36.51 -9.76
CA SER A 66 -0.78 35.80 -8.55
C SER A 66 -1.23 34.35 -8.64
N ALA A 67 -0.36 33.47 -9.12
CA ALA A 67 -0.50 32.05 -8.83
C ALA A 67 -0.31 31.90 -7.31
N ALA A 68 -1.42 31.76 -6.57
CA ALA A 68 -1.39 31.47 -5.15
C ALA A 68 -0.50 30.23 -4.95
N ARG A 69 0.68 30.43 -4.34
CA ARG A 69 1.63 29.36 -4.08
C ARG A 69 1.14 28.60 -2.85
N LEU A 70 0.09 27.82 -3.04
CA LEU A 70 -0.44 26.93 -2.01
C LEU A 70 0.61 25.88 -1.64
N PRO A 71 0.73 25.50 -0.36
CA PRO A 71 1.59 24.41 0.05
C PRO A 71 1.21 23.13 -0.72
N GLY A 72 2.22 22.35 -1.10
CA GLY A 72 2.00 21.10 -1.85
C GLY A 72 1.08 20.15 -1.07
N HIS A 73 0.03 19.66 -1.72
CA HIS A 73 -0.95 18.79 -1.09
C HIS A 73 -0.30 17.48 -0.62
N ARG A 74 -0.40 17.20 0.69
CA ARG A 74 -0.19 15.87 1.28
C ARG A 74 -1.54 15.41 1.80
N ARG A 75 -1.95 14.15 1.60
CA ARG A 75 -3.26 13.64 2.08
C ARG A 75 -3.47 13.73 3.61
N ALA A 76 -2.45 14.11 4.38
CA ALA A 76 -2.56 14.47 5.79
C ALA A 76 -3.34 15.79 6.01
N SER A 77 -3.26 16.72 5.06
CA SER A 77 -4.17 17.86 4.89
C SER A 77 -5.30 17.45 3.95
N GLY A 78 -6.54 17.87 4.23
CA GLY A 78 -7.68 17.57 3.35
C GLY A 78 -7.49 18.05 1.91
N CYS A 79 -8.33 17.59 0.98
CA CYS A 79 -8.34 18.09 -0.41
C CYS A 79 -8.93 19.50 -0.56
N SER A 80 -9.55 20.04 0.50
CA SER A 80 -10.03 21.42 0.62
C SER A 80 -9.11 22.23 1.53
N ASP A 81 -9.32 23.56 1.61
CA ASP A 81 -8.57 24.55 2.43
C ASP A 81 -8.42 24.23 3.94
N ASP A 82 -8.89 23.06 4.37
CA ASP A 82 -8.84 22.51 5.71
C ASP A 82 -7.45 21.92 6.04
N SER A 83 -6.46 22.81 6.03
CA SER A 83 -5.08 22.53 6.46
C SER A 83 -4.93 22.47 7.99
N GLY A 84 -6.03 22.61 8.74
CA GLY A 84 -6.02 22.89 10.18
C GLY A 84 -5.91 21.66 11.11
N ASP A 85 -6.57 20.54 10.83
CA ASP A 85 -6.79 19.51 11.85
C ASP A 85 -6.12 18.14 11.56
N VAL A 86 -4.78 18.17 11.53
CA VAL A 86 -3.93 16.99 11.32
C VAL A 86 -4.17 15.86 12.34
N PRO A 87 -4.48 16.11 13.63
CA PRO A 87 -4.86 15.06 14.59
C PRO A 87 -6.16 14.33 14.24
N ALA A 88 -7.22 15.05 13.86
CA ALA A 88 -8.50 14.45 13.50
C ALA A 88 -8.38 13.55 12.25
N ASN A 89 -7.60 13.98 11.26
CA ASN A 89 -7.33 13.20 10.06
C ASN A 89 -6.60 11.87 10.34
N ARG A 90 -5.77 11.81 11.40
CA ARG A 90 -5.09 10.56 11.79
C ARG A 90 -6.06 9.52 12.37
N VAL A 91 -6.99 9.95 13.23
CA VAL A 91 -8.03 9.06 13.79
C VAL A 91 -8.93 8.54 12.67
N ARG A 92 -9.27 9.41 11.71
CA ARG A 92 -10.04 9.04 10.52
C ARG A 92 -9.32 8.01 9.66
N GLN A 93 -8.05 8.25 9.29
CA GLN A 93 -7.24 7.31 8.51
C GLN A 93 -7.15 5.95 9.19
N ARG A 94 -6.93 5.90 10.50
CA ARG A 94 -6.93 4.64 11.27
C ARG A 94 -8.25 3.88 11.13
N GLY A 95 -9.37 4.59 11.25
CA GLY A 95 -10.70 4.01 11.10
C GLY A 95 -11.03 3.54 9.70
N GLU A 96 -10.52 4.21 8.66
CA GLU A 96 -10.68 3.81 7.26
C GLU A 96 -9.86 2.54 6.95
N VAL A 97 -8.57 2.50 7.31
CA VAL A 97 -7.72 1.32 7.12
C VAL A 97 -8.30 0.10 7.84
N ALA A 98 -8.72 0.24 9.10
CA ALA A 98 -9.29 -0.88 9.85
C ALA A 98 -10.56 -1.47 9.17
N ARG A 99 -11.42 -0.62 8.60
CA ARG A 99 -12.61 -1.06 7.88
C ARG A 99 -12.26 -1.76 6.57
N ASP A 100 -11.30 -1.24 5.81
CA ASP A 100 -10.88 -1.85 4.55
C ASP A 100 -10.27 -3.23 4.76
N VAL A 101 -9.43 -3.39 5.78
CA VAL A 101 -8.85 -4.70 6.14
C VAL A 101 -9.95 -5.67 6.58
N ALA A 102 -10.84 -5.24 7.47
CA ALA A 102 -11.95 -6.06 7.93
C ALA A 102 -12.90 -6.46 6.79
N GLY A 103 -13.07 -5.63 5.76
CA GLY A 103 -13.86 -5.95 4.57
C GLY A 103 -13.16 -6.94 3.62
N LYS A 104 -11.83 -6.90 3.55
CA LYS A 104 -11.04 -7.79 2.66
C LYS A 104 -10.76 -9.17 3.25
N CYS A 105 -10.67 -9.31 4.58
CA CYS A 105 -10.45 -10.61 5.22
C CYS A 105 -11.53 -11.65 4.83
N PRO A 106 -12.84 -11.36 4.88
CA PRO A 106 -13.88 -12.29 4.42
C PRO A 106 -13.82 -12.60 2.92
N ILE A 107 -13.27 -11.73 2.08
CA ILE A 107 -13.09 -12.00 0.66
C ILE A 107 -11.96 -13.03 0.46
N ALA A 108 -10.88 -12.91 1.23
CA ALA A 108 -9.73 -13.80 1.17
C ALA A 108 -10.02 -15.20 1.74
N THR A 109 -10.84 -15.32 2.79
CA THR A 109 -11.13 -16.61 3.44
C THR A 109 -12.55 -17.14 3.20
N GLY A 110 -13.45 -16.34 2.64
CA GLY A 110 -14.87 -16.68 2.43
C GLY A 110 -15.20 -17.25 1.05
N GLY A 111 -14.21 -17.85 0.36
CA GLY A 111 -14.41 -18.51 -0.92
C GLY A 111 -14.53 -17.58 -2.14
N TYR A 112 -14.52 -16.26 -1.95
CA TYR A 112 -14.39 -15.35 -3.10
C TYR A 112 -13.04 -15.56 -3.79
N ALA A 113 -11.98 -15.76 -2.99
CA ALA A 113 -10.63 -16.03 -3.47
C ALA A 113 -10.34 -17.50 -3.84
N ALA A 114 -11.36 -18.34 -3.98
CA ALA A 114 -11.18 -19.75 -4.31
C ALA A 114 -10.56 -19.90 -5.71
N MET A 115 -9.61 -20.83 -5.86
CA MET A 115 -8.87 -21.01 -7.13
C MET A 115 -9.77 -21.36 -8.32
N GLN A 116 -10.91 -21.99 -8.07
CA GLN A 116 -11.90 -22.32 -9.11
C GLN A 116 -12.57 -21.09 -9.74
N ARG A 117 -12.42 -19.90 -9.16
CA ARG A 117 -13.02 -18.65 -9.64
C ARG A 117 -12.06 -17.79 -10.47
N VAL A 118 -10.88 -18.31 -10.81
CA VAL A 118 -9.91 -17.60 -11.65
C VAL A 118 -10.51 -17.26 -13.02
N SER A 119 -11.31 -18.16 -13.60
CA SER A 119 -12.01 -17.91 -14.86
C SER A 119 -13.10 -16.84 -14.70
N ASP A 120 -13.83 -16.82 -13.58
CA ASP A 120 -14.87 -15.81 -13.29
C ASP A 120 -14.31 -14.38 -13.21
N TRP A 121 -13.09 -14.21 -12.69
CA TRP A 121 -12.45 -12.91 -12.55
C TRP A 121 -11.91 -12.34 -13.86
N ASN A 122 -11.80 -13.18 -14.88
CA ASN A 122 -10.93 -12.94 -16.03
C ASN A 122 -11.65 -12.41 -17.27
N LEU A 123 -12.99 -12.32 -17.29
CA LEU A 123 -13.70 -12.32 -18.57
C LEU A 123 -14.24 -10.96 -19.03
N ASP A 124 -14.79 -10.10 -18.16
CA ASP A 124 -15.56 -8.93 -18.63
C ASP A 124 -14.75 -7.88 -19.42
N PHE A 125 -13.46 -7.70 -19.13
CA PHE A 125 -12.65 -6.67 -19.80
C PHE A 125 -11.88 -7.18 -21.04
N LEU A 126 -11.77 -8.50 -21.20
CA LEU A 126 -11.03 -9.13 -22.30
C LEU A 126 -11.92 -9.49 -23.49
N GLU A 127 -13.24 -9.63 -23.27
CA GLU A 127 -14.23 -9.95 -24.30
C GLU A 127 -14.20 -9.00 -25.52
N HIS A 128 -13.66 -7.79 -25.38
CA HIS A 128 -13.64 -6.77 -26.43
C HIS A 128 -12.23 -6.33 -26.89
N SER A 129 -11.16 -7.07 -26.55
CA SER A 129 -9.79 -6.73 -26.96
C SER A 129 -9.11 -7.84 -27.77
N GLU A 130 -8.58 -7.52 -28.96
CA GLU A 130 -7.98 -8.53 -29.86
C GLU A 130 -6.71 -9.19 -29.29
N GLN A 131 -5.79 -8.43 -28.68
CA GLN A 131 -4.58 -9.01 -28.07
C GLN A 131 -4.86 -9.76 -26.76
N GLY A 132 -5.84 -9.30 -25.99
CA GLY A 132 -6.21 -9.93 -24.72
C GLY A 132 -6.83 -11.31 -24.93
N ASN A 133 -7.69 -11.45 -25.94
CA ASN A 133 -8.51 -12.65 -26.09
C ASN A 133 -7.71 -13.90 -26.53
N ARG A 134 -6.54 -13.78 -27.16
CA ARG A 134 -5.78 -14.95 -27.63
C ARG A 134 -4.77 -15.47 -26.61
N CYS A 135 -3.81 -14.65 -26.21
CA CYS A 135 -2.73 -15.10 -25.32
C CYS A 135 -3.22 -15.32 -23.88
N TYR A 136 -4.19 -14.52 -23.42
CA TYR A 136 -4.71 -14.65 -22.06
C TYR A 136 -5.66 -15.83 -21.91
N MET A 137 -6.55 -16.05 -22.90
CA MET A 137 -7.48 -17.19 -22.85
C MET A 137 -6.75 -18.53 -22.93
N GLU A 138 -5.67 -18.62 -23.72
CA GLU A 138 -4.85 -19.83 -23.75
C GLU A 138 -4.22 -20.11 -22.38
N LEU A 139 -3.71 -19.08 -21.70
CA LEU A 139 -3.16 -19.23 -20.35
C LEU A 139 -4.25 -19.60 -19.34
N ALA A 140 -5.41 -18.93 -19.39
CA ALA A 140 -6.54 -19.20 -18.50
C ALA A 140 -7.03 -20.65 -18.67
N GLN A 141 -7.17 -21.12 -19.91
CA GLN A 141 -7.55 -22.50 -20.20
C GLN A 141 -6.55 -23.51 -19.60
N ARG A 142 -5.24 -23.23 -19.70
CA ARG A 142 -4.21 -24.09 -19.10
C ARG A 142 -4.27 -24.11 -17.57
N VAL A 143 -4.64 -23.00 -16.94
CA VAL A 143 -4.86 -22.94 -15.49
C VAL A 143 -6.09 -23.76 -15.11
N ASP A 144 -7.17 -23.67 -15.88
CA ASP A 144 -8.40 -24.42 -15.66
C ASP A 144 -8.19 -25.92 -15.82
N GLU A 145 -7.43 -26.34 -16.84
CA GLU A 145 -7.03 -27.74 -17.04
C GLU A 145 -6.20 -28.27 -15.85
N ALA A 146 -5.29 -27.45 -15.31
CA ALA A 146 -4.48 -27.82 -14.15
C ALA A 146 -5.32 -27.94 -12.87
N ILE A 147 -6.27 -27.03 -12.66
CA ILE A 147 -7.21 -27.09 -11.53
C ILE A 147 -8.11 -28.33 -11.67
N GLY A 148 -8.60 -28.63 -12.88
CA GLY A 148 -9.38 -29.85 -13.16
C GLY A 148 -8.58 -31.13 -12.92
N PHE A 149 -7.28 -31.13 -13.23
CA PHE A 149 -6.39 -32.25 -12.89
C PHE A 149 -6.24 -32.43 -11.37
N LEU A 150 -6.09 -31.35 -10.60
CA LEU A 150 -6.00 -31.40 -9.14
C LEU A 150 -7.28 -31.97 -8.52
N ASP A 151 -8.44 -31.56 -9.03
CA ASP A 151 -9.74 -32.07 -8.61
C ASP A 151 -9.87 -33.57 -8.91
N ALA A 152 -9.53 -33.99 -10.13
CA ALA A 152 -9.52 -35.40 -10.52
C ALA A 152 -8.51 -36.26 -9.73
N ALA A 153 -7.40 -35.67 -9.28
CA ALA A 153 -6.39 -36.31 -8.44
C ALA A 153 -6.80 -36.40 -6.95
N GLY A 154 -7.97 -35.87 -6.58
CA GLY A 154 -8.53 -35.95 -5.23
C GLY A 154 -8.22 -34.75 -4.34
N ALA A 155 -7.61 -33.69 -4.85
CA ALA A 155 -7.57 -32.39 -4.18
C ALA A 155 -8.87 -31.63 -4.45
N THR A 156 -9.95 -32.13 -3.86
CA THR A 156 -11.29 -31.59 -4.07
C THR A 156 -11.44 -30.18 -3.54
N SER A 157 -12.46 -29.47 -4.05
CA SER A 157 -12.85 -28.13 -3.63
C SER A 157 -13.07 -27.96 -2.13
N ASP A 158 -13.27 -29.04 -1.36
CA ASP A 158 -13.42 -28.98 0.09
C ASP A 158 -12.09 -28.73 0.84
N ASN A 159 -10.95 -28.87 0.15
CA ASN A 159 -9.64 -28.64 0.76
C ASN A 159 -9.47 -27.12 1.05
N PRO A 160 -9.14 -26.73 2.30
CA PRO A 160 -8.93 -25.32 2.66
C PRO A 160 -7.93 -24.58 1.77
N ILE A 161 -6.94 -25.29 1.22
CA ILE A 161 -5.94 -24.73 0.30
C ILE A 161 -6.59 -24.23 -1.00
N MET A 162 -7.70 -24.82 -1.43
CA MET A 162 -8.42 -24.42 -2.65
C MET A 162 -9.32 -23.18 -2.45
N ASN A 163 -9.69 -22.88 -1.19
CA ASN A 163 -10.73 -21.89 -0.85
C ASN A 163 -10.23 -20.67 -0.07
N THR A 164 -9.01 -20.72 0.45
CA THR A 164 -8.46 -19.66 1.30
C THR A 164 -7.17 -19.13 0.72
N VAL A 165 -7.00 -17.81 0.79
CA VAL A 165 -5.73 -17.15 0.46
C VAL A 165 -5.30 -16.28 1.63
N GLU A 166 -3.99 -16.18 1.84
CA GLU A 166 -3.44 -15.18 2.74
C GLU A 166 -3.39 -13.84 2.03
N PHE A 167 -3.97 -12.81 2.65
CA PHE A 167 -3.92 -11.45 2.16
C PHE A 167 -3.18 -10.56 3.15
N TRP A 168 -2.24 -9.77 2.63
CA TRP A 168 -1.40 -8.88 3.43
C TRP A 168 -1.55 -7.43 2.98
N VAL A 169 -1.41 -6.52 3.92
CA VAL A 169 -1.48 -5.06 3.68
C VAL A 169 -0.08 -4.48 3.81
N SER A 170 0.26 -3.57 2.90
CA SER A 170 1.49 -2.81 2.93
C SER A 170 1.28 -1.37 2.51
N TYR A 171 2.08 -0.47 3.05
CA TYR A 171 2.09 0.94 2.66
C TYR A 171 3.44 1.63 2.98
N GLU A 172 3.60 2.88 2.52
CA GLU A 172 4.80 3.70 2.81
C GLU A 172 4.78 4.21 4.25
N CYS A 173 5.79 3.83 5.05
CA CYS A 173 6.05 4.41 6.36
C CYS A 173 6.46 5.87 6.15
N LEU A 174 5.50 6.79 6.20
CA LEU A 174 5.71 8.20 5.90
C LEU A 174 5.37 9.08 7.10
N HIS A 175 4.24 8.83 7.75
CA HIS A 175 3.78 9.65 8.88
C HIS A 175 4.19 9.01 10.21
N LEU A 176 5.42 9.27 10.67
CA LEU A 176 6.00 8.61 11.85
C LEU A 176 5.15 8.69 13.13
N LEU A 177 4.46 9.80 13.39
CA LEU A 177 3.55 9.89 14.55
C LEU A 177 2.36 8.92 14.48
N TYR A 178 1.90 8.58 13.28
CA TYR A 178 0.87 7.57 13.06
C TYR A 178 1.44 6.17 13.30
N GLU A 179 2.61 5.87 12.72
CA GLU A 179 3.28 4.57 12.89
C GLU A 179 3.65 4.29 14.35
N GLN A 180 4.20 5.30 15.03
CA GLN A 180 4.56 5.20 16.44
C GLN A 180 3.35 4.88 17.32
N ALA A 181 2.18 5.46 17.03
CA ALA A 181 0.96 5.20 17.79
C ALA A 181 0.40 3.79 17.58
N LEU A 182 0.75 3.13 16.48
CA LEU A 182 0.32 1.78 16.12
C LEU A 182 1.38 0.71 16.37
N THR A 183 2.59 1.11 16.77
CA THR A 183 3.65 0.20 17.18
C THR A 183 3.33 -0.43 18.53
N ARG A 184 3.48 -1.75 18.62
CA ARG A 184 3.22 -2.57 19.81
C ARG A 184 4.36 -3.53 20.04
N GLU A 185 4.60 -3.83 21.31
CA GLU A 185 5.48 -4.92 21.70
C GLU A 185 4.72 -6.25 21.63
N ASP A 186 5.34 -7.27 21.05
CA ASP A 186 4.86 -8.64 21.08
C ASP A 186 5.04 -9.21 22.49
N SER A 187 3.93 -9.63 23.10
CA SER A 187 3.90 -10.23 24.44
C SER A 187 4.71 -11.53 24.59
N THR A 188 5.05 -12.19 23.48
CA THR A 188 5.75 -13.49 23.51
C THR A 188 7.25 -13.37 23.30
N ILE A 189 7.69 -12.52 22.38
CA ILE A 189 9.11 -12.40 21.97
C ILE A 189 9.75 -11.09 22.49
N GLY A 190 8.95 -10.11 22.92
CA GLY A 190 9.45 -8.80 23.37
C GLY A 190 9.97 -7.92 22.23
N HIS A 191 9.59 -8.24 20.98
CA HIS A 191 9.96 -7.46 19.81
C HIS A 191 8.88 -6.45 19.45
N TYR A 192 9.30 -5.28 18.97
CA TYR A 192 8.36 -4.26 18.51
C TYR A 192 7.93 -4.55 17.08
N TYR A 193 6.63 -4.47 16.83
CA TYR A 193 6.01 -4.53 15.51
C TYR A 193 5.14 -3.31 15.31
N ASP A 194 5.20 -2.73 14.12
CA ASP A 194 4.17 -1.79 13.71
C ASP A 194 2.92 -2.58 13.28
N CYS A 195 1.85 -2.49 14.05
CA CYS A 195 0.61 -3.22 13.81
C CYS A 195 -0.31 -2.52 12.79
N SER A 196 0.18 -1.47 12.13
CA SER A 196 -0.54 -0.74 11.10
C SER A 196 -0.64 -1.48 9.76
N ALA A 197 0.38 -2.27 9.42
CA ALA A 197 0.46 -3.09 8.21
C ALA A 197 1.41 -4.28 8.42
N ARG A 198 1.31 -5.30 7.54
CA ARG A 198 2.19 -6.46 7.61
C ARG A 198 3.59 -6.14 7.09
N MET A 199 3.69 -5.37 6.01
CA MET A 199 4.95 -4.91 5.44
C MET A 199 4.92 -3.39 5.30
N LEU A 200 6.01 -2.73 5.67
CA LEU A 200 6.18 -1.29 5.50
C LEU A 200 7.31 -1.03 4.52
N TRP A 201 7.25 0.06 3.76
CA TRP A 201 8.41 0.49 2.97
C TRP A 201 8.82 1.93 3.24
N VAL A 202 10.11 2.19 3.06
CA VAL A 202 10.66 3.55 3.00
C VAL A 202 10.68 4.06 1.56
N GLY A 203 10.22 5.29 1.37
CA GLY A 203 10.18 5.94 0.07
C GLY A 203 11.54 6.47 -0.39
N GLU A 204 11.66 6.74 -1.68
CA GLU A 204 12.89 7.29 -2.27
C GLU A 204 13.33 8.63 -1.65
N ARG A 205 12.37 9.41 -1.12
CA ARG A 205 12.63 10.74 -0.52
C ARG A 205 12.84 10.69 1.00
N THR A 206 12.64 9.54 1.63
CA THR A 206 12.68 9.37 3.10
C THR A 206 13.68 8.29 3.53
N ARG A 207 14.51 7.78 2.60
CA ARG A 207 15.48 6.70 2.84
C ARG A 207 16.88 7.17 3.22
N GLN A 208 17.02 8.38 3.77
CA GLN A 208 18.32 8.88 4.22
C GLN A 208 18.84 8.01 5.36
N LEU A 209 20.11 7.59 5.32
CA LEU A 209 20.72 6.68 6.30
C LEU A 209 20.52 7.17 7.75
N ASP A 210 20.78 8.45 8.00
CA ASP A 210 20.62 9.08 9.32
C ASP A 210 19.21 9.70 9.52
N GLY A 211 18.25 9.33 8.67
CA GLY A 211 16.90 9.84 8.67
C GLY A 211 16.01 9.17 9.71
N ALA A 212 15.01 9.90 10.19
CA ALA A 212 14.06 9.40 11.20
C ALA A 212 13.28 8.16 10.74
N HIS A 213 12.99 8.02 9.45
CA HIS A 213 12.30 6.85 8.90
C HIS A 213 13.16 5.58 8.96
N VAL A 214 14.45 5.68 8.64
CA VAL A 214 15.37 4.55 8.70
C VAL A 214 15.57 4.13 10.16
N GLU A 215 15.72 5.09 11.07
CA GLU A 215 15.83 4.81 12.50
C GLU A 215 14.56 4.15 13.07
N PHE A 216 13.38 4.63 12.69
CA PHE A 216 12.12 3.99 13.08
C PHE A 216 12.03 2.55 12.56
N LEU A 217 12.32 2.34 11.26
CA LEU A 217 12.23 1.02 10.64
C LEU A 217 13.28 0.03 11.16
N ARG A 218 14.44 0.52 11.60
CA ARG A 218 15.47 -0.28 12.27
C ARG A 218 14.94 -0.92 13.57
N GLY A 219 14.02 -0.26 14.26
CA GLY A 219 13.47 -0.71 15.54
C GLY A 219 12.29 -1.70 15.44
N VAL A 220 11.61 -1.80 14.29
CA VAL A 220 10.44 -2.68 14.13
C VAL A 220 10.80 -4.01 13.48
N SER A 221 10.05 -5.07 13.79
CA SER A 221 10.32 -6.45 13.36
C SER A 221 9.52 -6.90 12.12
N ASN A 222 8.77 -5.98 11.50
CA ASN A 222 8.02 -6.20 10.24
C ASN A 222 8.94 -6.48 9.04
N PRO A 223 8.53 -7.26 8.03
CA PRO A 223 9.17 -7.21 6.72
C PRO A 223 9.20 -5.77 6.17
N LEU A 224 10.33 -5.40 5.58
CA LEU A 224 10.62 -4.03 5.15
C LEU A 224 10.84 -3.95 3.64
N GLY A 225 10.37 -2.86 3.05
CA GLY A 225 10.65 -2.46 1.67
C GLY A 225 11.54 -1.22 1.60
N ILE A 226 12.41 -1.15 0.60
CA ILE A 226 13.20 0.05 0.29
C ILE A 226 12.94 0.41 -1.15
N LYS A 227 12.32 1.57 -1.42
CA LYS A 227 12.23 2.08 -2.79
C LYS A 227 13.59 2.60 -3.25
N VAL A 228 14.01 2.18 -4.43
CA VAL A 228 15.29 2.59 -5.03
C VAL A 228 15.09 3.09 -6.46
N SER A 229 15.60 4.28 -6.75
CA SER A 229 15.60 4.86 -8.09
C SER A 229 16.87 4.54 -8.90
N ASP A 230 16.93 5.04 -10.12
CA ASP A 230 18.10 5.01 -11.00
C ASP A 230 19.29 5.81 -10.47
N LYS A 231 19.05 6.69 -9.49
CA LYS A 231 20.05 7.53 -8.82
C LYS A 231 20.65 6.89 -7.58
N MET A 232 20.21 5.70 -7.20
CA MET A 232 20.73 5.00 -6.02
C MET A 232 22.20 4.64 -6.21
N ASP A 233 23.03 5.01 -5.23
CA ASP A 233 24.41 4.56 -5.17
C ASP A 233 24.47 3.12 -4.60
N PRO A 234 25.22 2.19 -5.24
CA PRO A 234 25.32 0.82 -4.75
C PRO A 234 25.91 0.71 -3.33
N THR A 235 26.86 1.58 -2.96
CA THR A 235 27.51 1.55 -1.65
C THR A 235 26.57 2.06 -0.56
N GLU A 236 25.81 3.12 -0.86
CA GLU A 236 24.76 3.63 0.04
C GLU A 236 23.69 2.57 0.29
N LEU A 237 23.26 1.85 -0.75
CA LEU A 237 22.29 0.77 -0.62
C LEU A 237 22.81 -0.36 0.28
N VAL A 238 24.09 -0.73 0.18
CA VAL A 238 24.69 -1.77 1.04
C VAL A 238 24.57 -1.34 2.50
N LYS A 239 25.01 -0.12 2.82
CA LYS A 239 24.94 0.42 4.19
C LYS A 239 23.50 0.46 4.72
N LEU A 240 22.54 0.85 3.87
CA LEU A 240 21.14 0.91 4.27
C LEU A 240 20.59 -0.48 4.60
N CYS A 241 20.95 -1.49 3.81
CA CYS A 241 20.58 -2.88 4.08
C CYS A 241 21.24 -3.43 5.36
N GLU A 242 22.51 -3.10 5.62
CA GLU A 242 23.20 -3.48 6.85
C GLU A 242 22.52 -2.89 8.09
N VAL A 243 22.07 -1.63 8.02
CA VAL A 243 21.34 -0.98 9.12
C VAL A 243 19.97 -1.61 9.36
N LEU A 244 19.21 -1.90 8.28
CA LEU A 244 17.83 -2.39 8.38
C LEU A 244 17.70 -3.92 8.54
N ASN A 245 18.77 -4.66 8.24
CA ASN A 245 18.85 -6.11 8.38
C ASN A 245 20.24 -6.54 8.90
N PRO A 246 20.60 -6.17 10.14
CA PRO A 246 21.93 -6.43 10.69
C PRO A 246 22.24 -7.92 10.84
N HIS A 247 21.21 -8.77 10.93
CA HIS A 247 21.35 -10.22 11.02
C HIS A 247 21.24 -10.94 9.66
N ASN A 248 21.16 -10.18 8.56
CA ASN A 248 21.02 -10.70 7.20
C ASN A 248 19.92 -11.78 7.05
N LYS A 249 18.79 -11.59 7.75
CA LYS A 249 17.68 -12.55 7.75
C LYS A 249 17.01 -12.58 6.37
N PRO A 250 16.90 -13.74 5.69
CA PRO A 250 16.19 -13.85 4.41
C PRO A 250 14.73 -13.41 4.54
N GLY A 251 14.22 -12.70 3.52
CA GLY A 251 12.84 -12.21 3.47
C GLY A 251 12.54 -10.99 4.35
N ARG A 252 13.51 -10.51 5.14
CA ARG A 252 13.37 -9.29 5.96
C ARG A 252 13.34 -8.03 5.10
N LEU A 253 14.17 -7.94 4.07
CA LEU A 253 14.27 -6.78 3.18
C LEU A 253 13.86 -7.10 1.75
N THR A 254 13.05 -6.21 1.19
CA THR A 254 12.65 -6.19 -0.21
C THR A 254 13.11 -4.88 -0.87
N ILE A 255 13.94 -4.98 -1.89
CA ILE A 255 14.36 -3.84 -2.71
C ILE A 255 13.35 -3.62 -3.81
N ILE A 256 12.64 -2.49 -3.74
CA ILE A 256 11.58 -2.09 -4.66
C ILE A 256 12.18 -1.15 -5.70
N THR A 257 12.51 -1.69 -6.87
CA THR A 257 13.25 -0.97 -7.91
C THR A 257 12.31 -0.19 -8.82
N ARG A 258 12.54 1.11 -8.92
CA ARG A 258 11.77 2.03 -9.79
C ARG A 258 12.76 2.84 -10.62
N MET A 259 13.29 2.28 -11.68
CA MET A 259 14.32 2.95 -12.50
C MET A 259 13.78 3.49 -13.83
N GLY A 260 12.60 3.01 -14.26
CA GLY A 260 12.06 3.25 -15.59
C GLY A 260 12.71 2.33 -16.64
N ALA A 261 12.00 2.08 -17.74
CA ALA A 261 12.37 1.05 -18.72
C ALA A 261 13.80 1.21 -19.26
N GLU A 262 14.19 2.44 -19.60
CA GLU A 262 15.49 2.74 -20.21
C GLU A 262 16.69 2.51 -19.27
N ASN A 263 16.49 2.73 -17.97
CA ASN A 263 17.55 2.70 -16.97
C ASN A 263 17.60 1.38 -16.21
N MET A 264 16.50 0.64 -16.14
CA MET A 264 16.40 -0.65 -15.42
C MET A 264 17.53 -1.60 -15.83
N ARG A 265 17.69 -1.85 -17.13
CA ARG A 265 18.71 -2.75 -17.68
C ARG A 265 20.14 -2.25 -17.46
N LYS A 266 20.33 -0.94 -17.39
CA LYS A 266 21.65 -0.31 -17.24
C LYS A 266 22.10 -0.29 -15.77
N LYS A 267 21.19 0.03 -14.85
CA LYS A 267 21.53 0.35 -13.44
C LYS A 267 21.33 -0.83 -12.49
N LEU A 268 20.26 -1.61 -12.65
CA LEU A 268 19.93 -2.72 -11.76
C LEU A 268 21.05 -3.75 -11.60
N PRO A 269 21.76 -4.17 -12.68
CA PRO A 269 22.84 -5.15 -12.53
C PRO A 269 23.98 -4.68 -11.61
N HIS A 270 24.24 -3.37 -11.54
CA HIS A 270 25.26 -2.82 -10.64
C HIS A 270 24.83 -2.94 -9.17
N LEU A 271 23.57 -2.65 -8.86
CA LEU A 271 23.04 -2.83 -7.50
C LEU A 271 23.05 -4.30 -7.08
N ILE A 272 22.60 -5.21 -7.96
CA ILE A 272 22.60 -6.66 -7.68
C ILE A 272 24.02 -7.15 -7.41
N ARG A 273 25.01 -6.72 -8.21
CA ARG A 273 26.42 -7.09 -8.00
C ARG A 273 26.94 -6.60 -6.66
N ALA A 274 26.66 -5.36 -6.28
CA ALA A 274 27.07 -4.81 -4.99
C ALA A 274 26.46 -5.58 -3.82
N MET A 275 25.16 -5.89 -3.86
CA MET A 275 24.51 -6.69 -2.81
C MET A 275 25.11 -8.10 -2.69
N ARG A 276 25.37 -8.75 -3.84
CA ARG A 276 26.01 -10.08 -3.88
C ARG A 276 27.42 -10.06 -3.32
N GLN A 277 28.21 -9.03 -3.64
CA GLN A 277 29.56 -8.86 -3.11
C GLN A 277 29.56 -8.62 -1.59
N ALA A 278 28.57 -7.88 -1.08
CA ALA A 278 28.36 -7.70 0.35
C ALA A 278 27.77 -8.93 1.07
N GLY A 279 27.38 -9.99 0.33
CA GLY A 279 26.77 -11.19 0.90
C GLY A 279 25.35 -10.97 1.47
N LEU A 280 24.67 -9.88 1.08
CA LEU A 280 23.36 -9.52 1.62
C LEU A 280 22.23 -10.26 0.89
N ILE A 281 21.29 -10.80 1.67
CA ILE A 281 20.13 -11.54 1.17
C ILE A 281 18.91 -10.62 1.19
N VAL A 282 18.43 -10.28 -0.01
CA VAL A 282 17.28 -9.39 -0.21
C VAL A 282 16.35 -9.95 -1.28
N THR A 283 15.06 -9.64 -1.17
CA THR A 283 14.07 -9.89 -2.22
C THR A 283 14.08 -8.73 -3.20
N TRP A 284 14.07 -9.01 -4.51
CA TRP A 284 13.98 -7.98 -5.53
C TRP A 284 12.54 -7.87 -6.05
N PHE A 285 12.02 -6.65 -6.12
CA PHE A 285 10.66 -6.37 -6.58
C PHE A 285 10.68 -5.19 -7.56
N SER A 286 10.02 -5.30 -8.71
CA SER A 286 9.95 -4.21 -9.68
C SER A 286 8.71 -3.34 -9.46
N ASP A 287 8.92 -2.02 -9.41
CA ASP A 287 7.89 -0.99 -9.48
C ASP A 287 8.03 -0.23 -10.81
N PRO A 288 7.41 -0.73 -11.89
CA PRO A 288 7.54 -0.15 -13.23
C PRO A 288 6.68 1.11 -13.42
N MET A 289 6.00 1.58 -12.37
CA MET A 289 5.02 2.66 -12.50
C MET A 289 5.62 4.03 -12.14
N HIS A 290 6.32 4.11 -11.02
CA HIS A 290 6.67 5.41 -10.41
C HIS A 290 7.71 6.22 -11.18
N CYS A 291 8.49 5.59 -12.07
CA CYS A 291 9.52 6.29 -12.86
C CYS A 291 9.15 6.47 -14.34
N ASN A 292 8.06 5.88 -14.81
CA ASN A 292 7.54 6.05 -16.17
C ASN A 292 6.45 7.13 -16.25
N THR A 293 6.44 8.08 -15.31
CA THR A 293 5.42 9.15 -15.28
C THR A 293 5.87 10.33 -16.13
N ILE A 294 5.10 10.65 -17.16
CA ILE A 294 5.29 11.82 -18.02
C ILE A 294 4.15 12.82 -17.80
N LYS A 295 4.42 14.11 -18.04
CA LYS A 295 3.37 15.13 -18.07
C LYS A 295 2.86 15.27 -19.49
N ALA A 296 1.58 14.98 -19.70
CA ALA A 296 0.91 15.21 -20.96
C ALA A 296 0.82 16.73 -21.24
N PRO A 297 0.67 17.15 -22.51
CA PRO A 297 0.53 18.57 -22.87
C PRO A 297 -0.63 19.27 -22.15
N CYS A 298 -1.67 18.52 -21.76
CA CYS A 298 -2.80 19.01 -20.97
C CYS A 298 -2.50 19.20 -19.47
N GLY A 299 -1.26 18.97 -19.02
CA GLY A 299 -0.84 19.09 -17.61
C GLY A 299 -1.12 17.86 -16.74
N LEU A 300 -1.80 16.84 -17.28
CA LEU A 300 -2.07 15.58 -16.57
C LEU A 300 -0.84 14.68 -16.50
N ASN A 301 -0.63 14.02 -15.37
CA ASN A 301 0.38 12.97 -15.25
C ASN A 301 -0.15 11.67 -15.89
N THR A 302 0.57 11.15 -16.88
CA THR A 302 0.24 9.88 -17.54
C THR A 302 1.45 8.94 -17.56
N ARG A 303 1.22 7.67 -17.87
CA ARG A 303 2.23 6.61 -17.93
C ARG A 303 1.96 5.76 -19.18
N PRO A 304 2.89 5.72 -20.15
CA PRO A 304 2.77 4.81 -21.28
C PRO A 304 2.79 3.36 -20.80
N PHE A 305 1.86 2.54 -21.30
CA PHE A 305 1.74 1.14 -20.88
C PHE A 305 2.96 0.31 -21.30
N ASP A 306 3.48 0.55 -22.51
CA ASP A 306 4.65 -0.17 -23.03
C ASP A 306 5.90 0.06 -22.18
N ASP A 307 6.11 1.28 -21.68
CA ASP A 307 7.23 1.59 -20.78
C ASP A 307 7.08 0.88 -19.43
N CYS A 308 5.84 0.67 -18.97
CA CYS A 308 5.57 -0.08 -17.74
C CYS A 308 5.80 -1.59 -17.92
N ASN A 309 5.58 -2.13 -19.13
CA ASN A 309 5.84 -3.55 -19.42
C ASN A 309 7.32 -3.87 -19.69
N GLN A 310 8.11 -2.89 -20.14
CA GLN A 310 9.52 -3.10 -20.49
C GLN A 310 10.48 -2.98 -19.30
N GLY A 311 10.01 -2.44 -18.17
CA GLY A 311 10.78 -2.20 -16.94
C GLY A 311 10.81 -3.36 -15.94
#